data_AF-A0A510PEY6-F1
#
_entry.id   AF-A0A510PEY6-F1
#
_cell.length_a   1.000
_cell.length_b   1.000
_cell.length_c   1.000
_cell.angle_alpha   90.00
_cell.angle_beta   90.00
_cell.angle_gamma   90.00
#
_symmetry.space_group_name_H-M   'P 1'
#
loop_
_entity.id
_entity.type
_entity.pdbx_description
1 polymer ?
#
loop_
_entity_poly.entity_id
_entity_poly.type
_entity_poly.pdbx_seq_one_letter_code
_entity_poly.pdbx_strand_id
1 'polypeptide(L)' 'MDAFSPFPPDWTENAVHAYNFCCPYCGAKAKEAQAVWINRRAPVLGEDSRRKWQEFYHCQCDRVWWAWSSDRPAENK' A
#
# COMPACT_ATOMS: atom_id res chain seq x y z
N MET A 1 -6.05 10.25 -9.15
CA MET A 1 -5.94 10.23 -7.68
C MET A 1 -4.49 10.49 -7.31
N ASP A 2 -4.24 11.36 -6.34
CA ASP A 2 -2.90 11.60 -5.84
C ASP A 2 -2.53 10.55 -4.80
N ALA A 3 -1.56 9.70 -5.12
CA ALA A 3 -1.11 8.61 -4.25
C ALA A 3 -0.50 9.10 -2.93
N PHE A 4 -0.14 10.38 -2.86
CA PHE A 4 0.57 10.99 -1.74
C PHE A 4 -0.26 12.04 -1.03
N SER A 5 -1.58 12.04 -1.25
CA SER A 5 -2.50 12.97 -0.61
C SER A 5 -2.27 12.95 0.91
N PRO A 6 -2.19 14.13 1.56
CA PRO A 6 -1.97 14.18 3.01
C PRO A 6 -3.17 13.66 3.81
N PHE A 7 -4.32 13.46 3.14
CA PHE A 7 -5.56 12.96 3.71
C PHE A 7 -5.85 11.53 3.20
N PRO A 8 -6.23 10.60 4.09
CA PRO A 8 -6.64 9.26 3.71
C PRO A 8 -7.95 9.33 2.91
N PRO A 9 -8.05 8.67 1.75
CA PRO A 9 -9.31 8.49 1.03
C PRO A 9 -10.31 7.62 1.81
N ASP A 10 -11.61 7.87 1.66
CA ASP A 10 -12.68 7.13 2.37
C ASP A 10 -12.61 5.61 2.15
N TRP A 11 -12.21 5.18 0.95
CA TRP A 11 -12.10 3.76 0.63
C TRP A 11 -11.05 3.02 1.47
N THR A 12 -10.09 3.73 2.09
CA THR A 12 -9.05 3.12 2.93
C THR A 12 -9.57 2.52 4.23
N GLU A 13 -10.75 2.95 4.72
CA GLU A 13 -11.34 2.45 5.96
C GLU A 13 -11.71 0.96 5.89
N ASN A 14 -12.03 0.47 4.69
CA ASN A 14 -12.41 -0.92 4.44
C ASN A 14 -11.23 -1.81 4.02
N ALA A 15 -10.00 -1.32 4.17
CA ALA A 15 -8.81 -2.02 3.71
C ALA A 15 -8.45 -3.21 4.61
N VAL A 16 -8.26 -4.38 4.01
CA VAL A 16 -7.74 -5.58 4.71
C VAL A 16 -6.22 -5.71 4.55
N HIS A 17 -5.54 -6.26 5.56
CA HIS A 17 -4.10 -6.46 5.49
C HIS A 17 -3.73 -7.61 4.54
N ALA A 18 -2.86 -7.35 3.57
CA ALA A 18 -2.34 -8.33 2.64
C ALA A 18 -0.89 -8.71 2.96
N TYR A 19 -0.67 -9.98 3.31
CA TYR A 19 0.66 -10.49 3.67
C TYR A 19 1.57 -10.75 2.46
N ASN A 20 1.00 -11.05 1.28
CA ASN A 20 1.75 -11.41 0.07
C ASN A 20 1.92 -10.24 -0.92
N PHE A 21 1.67 -8.99 -0.50
CA PHE A 21 1.73 -7.80 -1.35
C PHE A 21 0.89 -7.91 -2.64
N CYS A 22 -0.27 -8.56 -2.54
CA CYS A 22 -1.26 -8.71 -3.61
C CYS A 22 -2.67 -8.69 -3.00
N CYS A 23 -3.69 -8.50 -3.85
CA CYS A 23 -5.07 -8.53 -3.40
C CYS A 23 -5.39 -9.90 -2.75
N PRO A 24 -5.82 -9.94 -1.47
CA PRO A 24 -6.09 -11.21 -0.79
C PRO A 24 -7.34 -11.93 -1.31
N TYR A 25 -8.15 -11.26 -2.14
CA TYR A 25 -9.39 -11.82 -2.69
C TYR A 25 -9.21 -12.40 -4.09
N CYS A 26 -8.51 -11.71 -4.98
CA CYS A 26 -8.34 -12.14 -6.38
C CYS A 26 -6.89 -12.38 -6.81
N GLY A 27 -5.91 -12.12 -5.94
CA GLY A 27 -4.49 -12.30 -6.24
C GLY A 27 -3.87 -11.25 -7.16
N ALA A 28 -4.64 -10.24 -7.61
CA ALA A 28 -4.11 -9.17 -8.46
C ALA A 28 -2.97 -8.40 -7.78
N LYS A 29 -1.96 -8.04 -8.55
CA LYS A 29 -0.76 -7.36 -8.05
C LYS A 29 -1.05 -5.88 -7.77
N ALA A 30 -0.24 -5.26 -6.91
CA ALA A 30 -0.30 -3.83 -6.60
C ALA A 30 -0.39 -2.92 -7.84
N LYS A 31 0.36 -3.26 -8.90
CA LYS A 31 0.39 -2.51 -10.17
C LYS A 31 -0.93 -2.53 -10.96
N GLU A 32 -1.83 -3.46 -10.64
CA GLU A 32 -3.13 -3.61 -11.31
C GLU A 32 -4.22 -2.84 -10.56
N ALA A 33 -3.93 -2.28 -9.38
CA ALA A 33 -4.88 -1.50 -8.60
C ALA A 33 -5.38 -0.27 -9.37
N GLN A 34 -6.68 0.02 -9.24
CA GLN A 34 -7.31 1.20 -9.84
C GLN A 34 -6.87 2.50 -9.14
N ALA A 35 -6.61 2.40 -7.84
CA ALA A 35 -6.12 3.51 -7.02
C ALA A 35 -5.13 3.02 -5.98
N VAL A 36 -4.25 3.92 -5.57
CA VAL A 36 -3.25 3.70 -4.52
C VAL A 36 -3.18 4.93 -3.64
N TRP A 37 -2.93 4.74 -2.35
CA TRP A 37 -2.64 5.80 -1.39
C TRP A 37 -1.57 5.34 -0.41
N ILE A 38 -0.58 6.19 -0.13
CA ILE A 38 0.58 5.87 0.68
C ILE A 38 0.62 6.81 1.88
N ASN A 39 0.55 6.25 3.09
CA ASN A 39 0.66 7.03 4.32
C ASN A 39 2.13 7.39 4.59
N ARG A 40 2.59 8.50 3.99
CA ARG A 40 3.95 9.02 4.20
C ARG A 40 4.13 9.78 5.52
N ARG A 41 3.06 10.04 6.27
CA ARG A 41 3.10 10.88 7.48
C ARG A 41 3.45 10.09 8.75
N ALA A 42 3.16 8.79 8.75
CA ALA A 42 3.39 7.92 9.89
C ALA A 42 4.25 6.70 9.50
N PRO A 43 5.54 6.89 9.17
CA PRO A 43 6.44 5.75 8.98
C PRO A 43 6.64 5.00 10.29
N VAL A 44 6.63 3.67 10.22
CA VAL A 44 6.98 2.80 11.34
C VAL A 44 8.44 2.38 11.18
N LEU A 45 9.23 2.48 12.25
CA LEU A 45 10.59 1.95 12.25
C LEU A 45 10.53 0.43 12.51
N GLY A 46 10.95 -0.36 11.53
CA GLY A 46 11.09 -1.81 11.71
C GLY A 46 12.38 -2.17 12.48
N GLU A 47 12.48 -3.42 12.93
CA GLU A 47 13.67 -3.97 13.61
C GLU A 47 14.98 -3.74 12.81
N ASP A 48 14.91 -3.82 11.47
CA ASP A 48 16.03 -3.57 10.56
C ASP A 48 16.47 -2.09 10.47
N SER A 49 15.96 -1.21 11.34
CA SER A 49 16.10 0.26 11.26
C SER A 49 15.61 0.87 9.94
N ARG A 50 14.87 0.10 9.13
CA ARG A 50 14.25 0.57 7.89
C ARG A 50 12.88 1.16 8.18
N ARG A 51 12.58 2.29 7.54
CA ARG A 51 11.25 2.90 7.58
C ARG A 51 10.31 2.06 6.72
N LYS A 52 9.15 1.74 7.30
CA LYS A 52 8.04 1.09 6.63
C LYS A 52 6.89 2.08 6.52
N TRP A 53 6.29 2.14 5.34
CA TRP A 53 5.10 2.92 5.07
C TRP A 53 3.92 1.98 4.84
N GLN A 54 2.75 2.41 5.27
CA GLN A 54 1.51 1.71 4.99
C GLN A 54 1.00 2.15 3.61
N GLU A 55 0.88 1.20 2.69
CA GLU A 55 0.35 1.44 1.35
C GLU A 55 -1.01 0.78 1.20
N PHE A 56 -1.98 1.53 0.68
CA PHE A 56 -3.36 1.12 0.45
C PHE A 56 -3.63 1.03 -1.03
N TYR A 57 -4.36 0.00 -1.44
CA TYR A 57 -4.64 -0.32 -2.84
C TYR A 57 -6.12 -0.62 -3.00
N HIS A 58 -6.74 0.06 -3.97
CA HIS A 58 -8.08 -0.28 -4.45
C HIS A 58 -7.94 -1.21 -5.65
N CYS A 59 -8.24 -2.49 -5.44
CA CYS A 59 -8.11 -3.52 -6.45
C CYS A 59 -9.20 -3.41 -7.52
N GLN A 60 -8.97 -3.99 -8.71
CA GLN A 60 -9.98 -4.06 -9.76
C GLN A 60 -11.22 -4.91 -9.43
N CYS A 61 -11.16 -5.72 -8.37
CA CYS A 61 -12.30 -6.50 -7.89
C CYS A 61 -13.14 -5.74 -6.83
N ASP A 62 -13.03 -4.41 -6.79
CA ASP A 62 -13.71 -3.51 -5.84
C ASP A 62 -13.39 -3.81 -4.37
N ARG A 63 -12.28 -4.50 -4.12
CA ARG A 63 -11.76 -4.76 -2.76
C ARG A 63 -10.59 -3.86 -2.47
N VAL A 64 -10.54 -3.39 -1.24
CA VAL A 64 -9.45 -2.57 -0.74
C VAL A 64 -8.57 -3.41 0.16
N TRP A 65 -7.26 -3.27 0.00
CA TRP A 65 -6.29 -3.91 0.86
C TRP A 65 -5.10 -2.99 1.11
N TRP A 66 -4.35 -3.27 2.18
CA TRP A 66 -3.15 -2.53 2.52
C TRP A 66 -2.00 -3.48 2.84
N ALA A 67 -0.78 -3.04 2.58
CA ALA A 67 0.42 -3.79 2.92
C ALA A 67 1.53 -2.85 3.41
N TRP A 68 2.47 -3.42 4.15
CA TRP A 68 3.70 -2.72 4.53
C TRP A 68 4.67 -2.69 3.35
N SER A 69 5.21 -1.52 3.09
CA SER A 69 6.28 -1.33 2.12
C SER A 69 7.47 -0.68 2.80
N SER A 70 8.66 -1.21 2.54
CA SER A 70 9.90 -0.58 2.99
C SER A 70 10.50 0.21 1.83
N ASP A 71 11.51 1.02 2.12
CA ASP A 71 12.31 1.64 1.07
C ASP A 71 12.75 0.55 0.08
N ARG A 72 12.27 0.64 -1.16
CA ARG A 72 12.68 -0.30 -2.19
C ARG A 72 14.10 0.10 -2.54
N PRO A 73 15.09 -0.82 -2.45
CA PRO A 73 16.42 -0.50 -2.94
C PRO A 73 16.28 0.03 -4.36
N ALA A 74 16.91 1.17 -4.65
CA ALA A 74 16.92 1.71 -6.01
C ALA A 74 17.33 0.57 -6.95
N GLU A 75 16.51 0.27 -7.97
CA GLU A 75 16.93 -0.65 -9.02
C GLU A 75 18.15 -0.02 -9.69
N ASN A 76 19.34 -0.53 -9.36
CA ASN A 76 20.55 -0.16 -10.08
C ASN A 76 20.31 -0.48 -11.55
N LYS A 77 20.24 0.57 -12.36
CA LYS A 77 20.19 0.47 -13.83
C LYS A 77 21.47 -0.11 -14.39
#